data_AF-A0A183VF62-F1
#
_entry.id   AF-A0A183VF62-F1
#
_cell.length_a   1.000
_cell.length_b   1.000
_cell.length_c   1.000
_cell.angle_alpha   90.00
_cell.angle_beta   90.00
_cell.angle_gamma   90.00
#
_symmetry.space_group_name_H-M   'P 1'
#
loop_
_entity.id
_entity.type
_entity.pdbx_description
1 polymer ?
#
loop_
_entity_poly.entity_id
_entity_poly.type
_entity_poly.pdbx_seq_one_letter_code
_entity_poly.pdbx_strand_id
1 'polypeptide(L)'
;MTKSSRFDFESLGYLLLRALDGFERRQKDEPVDSINPEENGKFFEGDIVLDAEQARELYERAIQHGRRTKRKFVGSELRRWNSRKPIIYSFDGSHTLREQRVIELALEHWRNITCLNFERRDDEPEGNRIIFTDVDGCASNVGRHPLGEPQYVSLAPECIRVCRFHI
;
A
#
# COMPACT_ATOMS: atom_id res chain seq x y z
N MET A 1 62.75 26.93 -26.59
CA MET A 1 62.00 26.20 -27.65
C MET A 1 60.90 25.41 -26.99
N THR A 2 59.66 25.91 -27.07
CA THR A 2 58.45 25.30 -26.50
C THR A 2 57.88 24.26 -27.47
N LYS A 3 57.51 23.07 -26.99
CA LYS A 3 56.66 22.12 -27.74
C LYS A 3 55.29 22.06 -27.08
N SER A 4 54.31 22.55 -27.83
CA SER A 4 52.89 22.61 -27.53
C SER A 4 52.27 21.21 -27.57
N SER A 5 51.49 20.87 -26.54
CA SER A 5 50.65 19.69 -26.46
C SER A 5 49.45 19.82 -27.40
N ARG A 6 49.34 18.93 -28.40
CA ARG A 6 48.08 18.75 -29.14
C ARG A 6 47.10 18.02 -28.23
N PHE A 7 45.98 18.68 -27.92
CA PHE A 7 44.79 18.07 -27.36
C PHE A 7 44.01 17.42 -28.51
N ASP A 8 43.82 16.10 -28.47
CA ASP A 8 43.09 15.36 -29.49
C ASP A 8 41.57 15.52 -29.30
N PHE A 9 40.97 16.34 -30.17
CA PHE A 9 39.54 16.69 -30.18
C PHE A 9 38.61 15.51 -30.51
N GLU A 10 39.12 14.44 -31.12
CA GLU A 10 38.34 13.24 -31.50
C GLU A 10 37.92 12.37 -30.31
N SER A 11 38.66 12.42 -29.20
CA SER A 11 38.39 11.61 -28.00
C SER A 11 37.14 12.10 -27.24
N LEU A 12 36.93 13.43 -27.18
CA LEU A 12 35.78 14.04 -26.51
C LEU A 12 34.48 13.80 -27.27
N GLY A 13 34.52 13.81 -28.61
CA GLY A 13 33.36 13.50 -29.45
C GLY A 13 32.87 12.06 -29.26
N TYR A 14 33.80 11.11 -29.16
CA TYR A 14 33.49 9.69 -28.90
C TYR A 14 32.92 9.46 -27.50
N LEU A 15 33.42 10.17 -26.49
CA LEU A 15 32.92 10.11 -25.12
C LEU A 15 31.50 10.70 -25.01
N LEU A 16 31.22 11.79 -25.73
CA LEU A 16 29.89 12.40 -25.78
C LEU A 16 28.89 11.48 -26.50
N LEU A 17 29.27 10.88 -27.64
CA LEU A 17 28.47 9.91 -28.37
C LEU A 17 28.16 8.66 -27.54
N ARG A 18 29.14 8.12 -26.78
CA ARG A 18 28.90 7.01 -25.85
C ARG A 18 28.00 7.40 -24.67
N ALA A 19 28.10 8.63 -24.18
CA ALA A 19 27.25 9.12 -23.10
C ALA A 19 25.79 9.31 -23.58
N LEU A 20 25.58 9.81 -24.80
CA LEU A 20 24.27 9.96 -25.43
C LEU A 20 23.65 8.59 -25.79
N ASP A 21 24.43 7.67 -26.35
CA ASP A 21 24.01 6.29 -26.62
C ASP A 21 23.71 5.53 -25.31
N GLY A 22 24.51 5.73 -24.25
CA GLY A 22 24.21 5.23 -22.90
C GLY A 22 23.03 5.91 -22.21
N PHE A 23 22.59 7.08 -22.69
CA PHE A 23 21.38 7.76 -22.24
C PHE A 23 20.14 7.25 -23.01
N GLU A 24 20.24 7.07 -24.33
CA GLU A 24 19.18 6.48 -25.15
C GLU A 24 18.91 5.01 -24.80
N ARG A 25 19.95 4.21 -24.51
CA ARG A 25 19.77 2.82 -24.05
C ARG A 25 19.09 2.74 -22.69
N ARG A 26 19.38 3.68 -21.78
CA ARG A 26 18.67 3.78 -20.49
C ARG A 26 17.19 4.17 -20.63
N GLN A 27 16.80 4.79 -21.74
CA GLN A 27 15.38 5.07 -22.03
C GLN A 27 14.68 3.98 -22.85
N LYS A 28 15.41 3.00 -23.42
CA LYS A 28 14.85 1.99 -24.33
C LYS A 28 14.56 0.61 -23.70
N ASP A 29 14.89 0.42 -22.44
CA ASP A 29 14.57 -0.81 -21.71
C ASP A 29 13.48 -0.54 -20.66
N GLU A 30 12.24 -0.29 -21.11
CA GLU A 30 11.01 -0.70 -20.41
C GLU A 30 9.89 -0.70 -21.47
N PRO A 31 9.32 -1.86 -21.85
CA PRO A 31 8.10 -1.88 -22.62
C PRO A 31 6.98 -1.28 -21.75
N VAL A 32 6.42 -0.16 -22.19
CA VAL A 32 5.21 0.47 -21.65
C VAL A 32 3.99 -0.41 -21.97
N ASP A 33 3.99 -1.64 -21.46
CA ASP A 33 2.84 -2.56 -21.49
C ASP A 33 2.98 -3.78 -20.57
N SER A 34 3.91 -3.79 -19.61
CA SER A 34 3.74 -4.61 -18.41
C SER A 34 2.97 -3.80 -17.36
N ILE A 35 1.67 -3.61 -17.58
CA ILE A 35 0.78 -3.18 -16.49
C ILE A 35 0.85 -4.30 -15.45
N ASN A 36 1.68 -4.14 -14.44
CA ASN A 36 1.68 -5.05 -13.30
C ASN A 36 0.32 -4.86 -12.61
N PRO A 37 -0.60 -5.86 -12.65
CA PRO A 37 -1.91 -5.70 -12.02
C PRO A 37 -1.80 -5.50 -10.49
N GLU A 38 -0.65 -5.86 -9.89
CA GLU A 38 -0.30 -5.63 -8.49
C GLU A 38 0.12 -4.17 -8.21
N GLU A 39 0.56 -3.39 -9.20
CA GLU A 39 0.91 -1.96 -9.01
C GLU A 39 -0.08 -0.98 -9.66
N ASN A 40 -0.80 -1.40 -10.70
CA ASN A 40 -1.75 -0.57 -11.46
C ASN A 40 -3.21 -1.03 -11.30
N GLY A 41 -3.53 -1.77 -10.24
CA GLY A 41 -4.90 -2.16 -9.89
C GLY A 41 -5.76 -0.96 -9.46
N LYS A 42 -7.04 -1.23 -9.14
CA LYS A 42 -7.98 -0.23 -8.58
C LYS A 42 -7.47 0.39 -7.27
N PHE A 43 -6.64 -0.35 -6.54
CA PHE A 43 -6.09 0.03 -5.24
C PHE A 43 -4.58 0.30 -5.32
N PHE A 44 -4.09 1.14 -4.42
CA PHE A 44 -2.66 1.44 -4.31
C PHE A 44 -1.89 0.19 -3.85
N GLU A 45 -0.73 -0.10 -4.45
CA GLU A 45 0.01 -1.37 -4.23
C GLU A 45 -0.89 -2.63 -4.40
N GLY A 46 -2.01 -2.51 -5.12
CA GLY A 46 -2.92 -3.62 -5.44
C GLY A 46 -3.97 -3.96 -4.37
N ASP A 47 -3.75 -3.61 -3.10
CA ASP A 47 -4.63 -3.97 -1.97
C ASP A 47 -4.90 -2.83 -0.95
N ILE A 48 -4.33 -1.64 -1.16
CA ILE A 48 -4.49 -0.51 -0.23
C ILE A 48 -5.53 0.51 -0.73
N VAL A 49 -6.57 0.70 0.09
CA VAL A 49 -7.53 1.80 -0.06
C VAL A 49 -6.96 3.05 0.62
N LEU A 50 -6.56 4.04 -0.19
CA LEU A 50 -6.02 5.31 0.31
C LEU A 50 -7.15 6.26 0.70
N ASP A 51 -7.00 6.90 1.86
CA ASP A 51 -7.74 8.12 2.19
C ASP A 51 -7.23 9.31 1.35
N ALA A 52 -8.07 10.34 1.18
CA ALA A 52 -7.75 11.52 0.39
C ALA A 52 -6.46 12.22 0.88
N GLU A 53 -6.24 12.29 2.19
CA GLU A 53 -5.02 12.89 2.74
C GLU A 53 -3.79 12.03 2.42
N GLN A 54 -3.89 10.70 2.53
CA GLN A 54 -2.79 9.78 2.21
C GLN A 54 -2.42 9.84 0.73
N ALA A 55 -3.42 9.90 -0.16
CA ALA A 55 -3.21 10.05 -1.59
C ALA A 55 -2.49 11.38 -1.91
N ARG A 56 -2.90 12.48 -1.26
CA ARG A 56 -2.28 13.79 -1.42
C ARG A 56 -0.82 13.79 -0.94
N GLU A 57 -0.55 13.24 0.24
CA GLU A 57 0.81 13.11 0.78
C GLU A 57 1.70 12.25 -0.11
N LEU A 58 1.16 11.17 -0.69
CA LEU A 58 1.90 10.32 -1.61
C LEU A 58 2.23 11.08 -2.91
N TYR A 59 1.27 11.81 -3.47
CA TYR A 59 1.45 12.61 -4.67
C TYR A 59 2.51 13.71 -4.48
N GLU A 60 2.44 14.45 -3.37
CA GLU A 60 3.43 15.49 -3.04
C GLU A 60 4.83 14.90 -2.88
N ARG A 61 4.96 13.73 -2.25
CA ARG A 61 6.23 13.01 -2.12
C ARG A 61 6.76 12.50 -3.46
N ALA A 62 5.90 12.08 -4.37
CA ALA A 62 6.31 11.62 -5.70
C ALA A 62 6.91 12.76 -6.54
N ILE A 63 6.37 13.98 -6.42
CA ILE A 63 6.88 15.18 -7.09
C ILE A 63 8.21 15.66 -6.49
N GLN A 64 8.38 15.53 -5.17
CA GLN A 64 9.61 15.89 -4.48
C GLN A 64 10.69 14.81 -4.69
N HIS A 65 11.28 14.77 -5.89
CA HIS A 65 12.41 13.91 -6.20
C HIS A 65 13.60 14.21 -5.26
N GLY A 66 14.00 13.26 -4.41
CA GLY A 66 15.31 13.36 -3.74
C GLY A 66 15.48 12.70 -2.37
N ARG A 67 14.44 12.13 -1.75
CA ARG A 67 14.64 11.48 -0.44
C ARG A 67 13.84 10.18 -0.33
N ARG A 68 14.56 9.05 -0.34
CA ARG A 68 14.00 7.73 -0.03
C ARG A 68 13.51 7.73 1.42
N THR A 69 12.22 7.92 1.65
CA THR A 69 11.60 7.67 2.96
C THR A 69 11.45 6.18 3.18
N LYS A 70 12.40 5.56 3.89
CA LYS A 70 12.16 4.31 4.61
C LYS A 70 11.04 4.60 5.61
N ARG A 71 9.80 4.12 5.41
CA ARG A 71 9.05 3.18 6.28
C ARG A 71 7.76 2.72 5.57
N LYS A 72 7.43 1.44 5.68
CA LYS A 72 6.14 0.82 5.34
C LYS A 72 5.09 1.01 6.45
N PHE A 73 5.28 1.97 7.35
CA PHE A 73 4.50 2.11 8.59
C PHE A 73 3.92 3.51 8.72
N VAL A 74 2.62 3.59 9.00
CA VAL A 74 1.91 4.85 9.24
C VAL A 74 2.38 5.45 10.57
N GLY A 75 3.11 6.55 10.49
CA GLY A 75 3.72 7.20 11.66
C GLY A 75 2.72 7.91 12.58
N SER A 76 1.54 8.29 12.07
CA SER A 76 0.55 9.09 12.81
C SER A 76 -0.13 8.30 13.92
N GLU A 77 -0.16 8.85 15.14
CA GLU A 77 -0.86 8.26 16.28
C GLU A 77 -2.37 8.19 16.06
N LEU A 78 -2.94 9.10 15.26
CA LEU A 78 -4.36 9.12 14.93
C LEU A 78 -4.79 7.91 14.10
N ARG A 79 -3.88 7.36 13.29
CA ARG A 79 -4.14 6.18 12.46
C ARG A 79 -3.79 4.87 13.14
N ARG A 80 -3.37 4.88 14.41
CA ARG A 80 -3.11 3.64 15.16
C ARG A 80 -4.35 3.20 15.92
N TRP A 81 -4.56 1.89 15.93
CA TRP A 81 -5.50 1.25 16.84
C TRP A 81 -4.96 1.29 18.26
N ASN A 82 -5.85 1.57 19.22
CA ASN A 82 -5.47 1.57 20.63
C ASN A 82 -5.44 0.12 21.13
N SER A 83 -4.25 -0.42 21.42
CA SER A 83 -4.08 -1.80 21.91
C SER A 83 -4.77 -2.08 23.25
N ARG A 84 -5.13 -1.05 24.02
CA ARG A 84 -5.85 -1.22 25.30
C ARG A 84 -7.36 -1.34 25.14
N LYS A 85 -7.89 -1.10 23.94
CA LYS A 85 -9.33 -1.17 23.65
C LYS A 85 -9.58 -2.23 22.57
N PRO A 86 -10.68 -3.00 22.65
CA PRO A 86 -11.04 -3.90 21.58
C PRO A 86 -11.39 -3.10 20.31
N ILE A 87 -10.94 -3.59 19.16
CA ILE A 87 -11.34 -3.13 17.85
C ILE A 87 -12.70 -3.75 17.55
N ILE A 88 -13.71 -2.91 17.34
CA ILE A 88 -15.06 -3.36 17.01
C ILE A 88 -15.09 -3.78 15.54
N TYR A 89 -15.68 -4.94 15.25
CA TYR A 89 -15.92 -5.38 13.89
C TYR A 89 -17.33 -5.94 13.68
N SER A 90 -17.80 -5.87 12.44
CA SER A 90 -19.10 -6.39 12.00
C SER A 90 -19.00 -6.97 10.58
N PHE A 91 -20.02 -7.73 10.18
CA PHE A 91 -20.19 -8.20 8.82
C PHE A 91 -21.38 -7.48 8.18
N ASP A 92 -21.25 -7.06 6.92
CA ASP A 92 -22.35 -6.42 6.17
C ASP A 92 -23.42 -7.43 5.69
N GLY A 93 -23.16 -8.73 5.85
CA GLY A 93 -24.03 -9.82 5.43
C GLY A 93 -23.62 -10.50 4.11
N SER A 94 -22.56 -10.03 3.46
CA SER A 94 -22.02 -10.63 2.23
C SER A 94 -21.34 -11.99 2.47
N HIS A 95 -20.68 -12.16 3.61
CA HIS A 95 -19.97 -13.41 3.95
C HIS A 95 -20.89 -14.51 4.49
N THR A 96 -20.71 -15.72 3.99
CA THR A 96 -21.34 -16.93 4.53
C THR A 96 -20.84 -17.25 5.95
N LEU A 97 -21.60 -18.04 6.72
CA LEU A 97 -21.19 -18.47 8.07
C LEU A 97 -19.83 -19.20 8.08
N ARG A 98 -19.48 -19.88 6.99
CA ARG A 98 -18.18 -20.57 6.87
C ARG A 98 -17.04 -19.55 6.72
N GLU A 99 -17.25 -18.54 5.90
CA GLU A 99 -16.30 -17.46 5.65
C GLU A 99 -16.10 -16.59 6.89
N GLN A 100 -17.19 -16.22 7.56
CA GLN A 100 -17.14 -15.50 8.84
C GLN A 100 -16.27 -16.24 9.86
N ARG A 101 -16.41 -17.57 9.98
CA ARG A 101 -15.55 -18.37 10.87
C ARG A 101 -14.08 -18.32 10.49
N VAL A 102 -13.73 -18.31 9.20
CA VAL A 102 -12.32 -18.19 8.77
C VAL A 102 -11.75 -16.82 9.10
N ILE A 103 -12.56 -15.77 8.95
CA ILE A 103 -12.19 -14.40 9.34
C ILE A 103 -12.01 -14.32 10.86
N GLU A 104 -12.94 -14.87 11.64
CA GLU A 104 -12.86 -14.93 13.11
C GLU A 104 -11.62 -15.71 13.58
N LEU A 105 -11.27 -16.83 12.94
CA LEU A 105 -10.03 -17.56 13.21
C LEU A 105 -8.78 -16.73 12.90
N ALA A 106 -8.80 -15.91 11.84
CA ALA A 106 -7.69 -15.00 11.54
C ALA A 106 -7.57 -13.90 12.61
N LEU A 107 -8.70 -13.34 13.08
CA LEU A 107 -8.71 -12.37 14.17
C LEU A 107 -8.23 -12.97 15.51
N GLU A 108 -8.59 -14.22 15.79
CA GLU A 108 -8.09 -14.96 16.95
C GLU A 108 -6.58 -15.18 16.86
N HIS A 109 -6.06 -15.51 15.67
CA HIS A 109 -4.62 -15.63 15.45
C HIS A 109 -3.89 -14.31 15.77
N TRP A 110 -4.40 -13.18 15.27
CA TRP A 110 -3.87 -11.86 15.57
C TRP A 110 -3.91 -11.53 17.07
N ARG A 111 -5.00 -11.86 17.75
CA ARG A 111 -5.13 -11.69 19.20
C ARG A 111 -4.10 -12.50 19.99
N ASN A 112 -3.69 -13.66 19.49
CA ASN A 112 -2.72 -14.51 20.17
C ASN A 112 -1.27 -14.03 20.00
N ILE A 113 -0.94 -13.42 18.86
CA ILE A 113 0.43 -12.99 18.54
C ILE A 113 0.68 -11.48 18.74
N THR A 114 -0.38 -10.70 19.00
CA THR A 114 -0.29 -9.24 19.23
C THR A 114 -1.07 -8.82 20.47
N CYS A 115 -0.93 -7.55 20.86
CA CYS A 115 -1.71 -6.95 21.94
C CYS A 115 -3.09 -6.44 21.46
N LEU A 116 -3.51 -6.74 20.23
CA LEU A 116 -4.80 -6.30 19.69
C LEU A 116 -5.91 -7.24 20.18
N ASN A 117 -7.06 -6.68 20.50
CA ASN A 117 -8.26 -7.44 20.82
C ASN A 117 -9.37 -7.06 19.84
N PHE A 118 -10.27 -7.98 19.56
CA PHE A 118 -11.37 -7.80 18.61
C PHE A 118 -12.69 -8.15 19.30
N GLU A 119 -13.74 -7.38 19.03
CA GLU A 119 -15.08 -7.59 19.56
C GLU A 119 -16.10 -7.48 18.43
N ARG A 120 -16.88 -8.54 18.23
CA ARG A 120 -17.96 -8.56 17.23
C ARG A 120 -19.15 -7.77 17.75
N ARG A 121 -19.66 -6.84 16.94
CA ARG A 121 -20.94 -6.16 17.17
C ARG A 121 -21.73 -6.09 15.88
N ASP A 122 -22.95 -6.61 15.91
CA ASP A 122 -23.87 -6.59 14.79
C ASP A 122 -24.91 -5.44 14.95
N ASP A 123 -24.53 -4.36 15.65
CA ASP A 123 -25.32 -3.14 15.81
C ASP A 123 -25.09 -2.14 14.66
N GLU A 124 -25.88 -1.05 14.64
CA GLU A 124 -25.76 0.00 13.62
C GLU A 124 -24.31 0.51 13.54
N PRO A 125 -23.72 0.61 12.33
CA PRO A 125 -22.32 0.99 12.14
C PRO A 125 -21.99 2.43 12.58
N GLU A 126 -21.74 2.60 13.87
CA GLU A 126 -21.28 3.86 14.47
C GLU A 126 -19.82 3.82 14.93
N GLY A 127 -19.10 4.92 14.73
CA GLY A 127 -17.75 5.11 15.25
C GLY A 127 -16.66 4.33 14.51
N ASN A 128 -15.47 4.25 15.11
CA ASN A 128 -14.33 3.49 14.59
C ASN A 128 -14.62 1.99 14.66
N ARG A 129 -15.00 1.40 13.53
CA ARG A 129 -15.25 -0.04 13.42
C ARG A 129 -14.80 -0.58 12.07
N ILE A 130 -14.47 -1.86 12.04
CA ILE A 130 -14.15 -2.58 10.81
C ILE A 130 -15.42 -3.28 10.31
N ILE A 131 -15.82 -3.02 9.07
CA ILE A 131 -16.92 -3.71 8.42
C ILE A 131 -16.35 -4.62 7.35
N PHE A 132 -16.54 -5.92 7.49
CA PHE A 132 -16.16 -6.88 6.46
C PHE A 132 -17.23 -6.94 5.37
N THR A 133 -16.79 -6.81 4.12
CA THR A 133 -17.62 -6.84 2.90
C THR A 133 -16.93 -7.68 1.80
N ASP A 134 -17.60 -8.01 0.70
CA ASP A 134 -17.03 -8.75 -0.45
C ASP A 134 -17.02 -7.95 -1.77
N VAL A 135 -17.44 -6.67 -1.73
CA VAL A 135 -17.73 -5.86 -2.94
C VAL A 135 -16.49 -5.54 -3.79
N ASP A 136 -15.33 -5.41 -3.16
CA ASP A 136 -14.14 -4.73 -3.70
C ASP A 136 -12.88 -5.62 -3.72
N GLY A 137 -13.05 -6.94 -3.91
CA GLY A 137 -11.91 -7.87 -3.99
C GLY A 137 -11.17 -8.02 -2.66
N CYS A 138 -9.83 -8.07 -2.70
CA CYS A 138 -8.97 -8.13 -1.51
C CYS A 138 -8.36 -6.74 -1.23
N ALA A 139 -9.01 -5.92 -0.40
CA ALA A 139 -8.51 -4.57 -0.14
C ALA A 139 -8.92 -4.03 1.24
N SER A 140 -8.08 -3.18 1.82
CA SER A 140 -8.38 -2.49 3.07
C SER A 140 -7.72 -1.12 3.16
N ASN A 141 -8.26 -0.25 4.02
CA ASN A 141 -7.51 0.91 4.50
C ASN A 141 -6.32 0.47 5.37
N VAL A 142 -5.32 1.35 5.52
CA VAL A 142 -4.17 1.11 6.39
C VAL A 142 -4.36 1.81 7.73
N GLY A 143 -4.44 1.04 8.81
CA GLY A 143 -4.64 1.52 10.17
C GLY A 143 -6.09 1.93 10.45
N ARG A 144 -6.26 2.83 11.43
CA ARG A 144 -7.54 3.34 11.90
C ARG A 144 -7.96 4.60 11.14
N HIS A 145 -9.23 4.69 10.79
CA HIS A 145 -9.77 5.91 10.16
C HIS A 145 -9.60 7.15 11.07
N PRO A 146 -8.97 8.23 10.59
CA PRO A 146 -8.67 9.39 11.43
C PRO A 146 -9.93 10.14 11.89
N LEU A 147 -11.01 10.11 11.08
CA LEU A 147 -12.28 10.80 11.38
C LEU A 147 -13.19 10.03 12.35
N GLY A 148 -12.83 8.80 12.70
CA GLY A 148 -13.64 8.02 13.62
C GLY A 148 -14.86 7.34 13.00
N GLU A 149 -14.86 7.18 11.68
CA GLU A 149 -15.94 6.56 10.91
C GLU A 149 -15.71 5.05 10.74
N PRO A 150 -16.75 4.29 10.39
CA PRO A 150 -16.60 2.90 9.98
C PRO A 150 -15.70 2.79 8.76
N GLN A 151 -14.81 1.79 8.75
CA GLN A 151 -13.93 1.48 7.63
C GLN A 151 -14.25 0.09 7.08
N TYR A 152 -14.21 -0.03 5.76
CA TYR A 152 -14.54 -1.27 5.08
C TYR A 152 -13.27 -2.07 4.78
N VAL A 153 -13.35 -3.38 5.02
CA VAL A 153 -12.33 -4.35 4.63
C VAL A 153 -13.00 -5.32 3.67
N SER A 154 -12.61 -5.22 2.40
CA SER A 154 -13.14 -6.09 1.37
C SER A 154 -12.37 -7.40 1.31
N LEU A 155 -13.12 -8.49 1.38
CA LEU A 155 -12.67 -9.86 1.29
C LEU A 155 -13.62 -10.64 0.41
N ALA A 156 -13.35 -10.61 -0.88
CA ALA A 156 -13.98 -11.55 -1.79
C ALA A 156 -13.60 -13.01 -1.44
N PRO A 157 -14.39 -14.01 -1.84
CA PRO A 157 -14.18 -15.42 -1.46
C PRO A 157 -12.76 -15.96 -1.74
N GLU A 158 -12.09 -15.47 -2.78
CA GLU A 158 -10.72 -15.83 -3.12
C GLU A 158 -9.66 -15.33 -2.11
N CYS A 159 -10.01 -14.31 -1.33
CA CYS A 159 -9.14 -13.65 -0.35
C CYS A 159 -9.14 -14.34 1.01
N ILE A 160 -10.20 -15.10 1.33
CA ILE A 160 -10.52 -15.56 2.68
C ILE A 160 -9.59 -16.71 3.08
N ARG A 161 -8.45 -16.33 3.67
CA ARG A 161 -7.40 -17.21 4.18
C ARG A 161 -6.83 -16.61 5.46
N VAL A 162 -6.33 -17.47 6.35
CA VAL A 162 -5.88 -17.07 7.71
C VAL A 162 -4.72 -16.05 7.72
N CYS A 163 -4.00 -15.86 6.60
CA CYS A 163 -2.75 -15.08 6.56
C CYS A 163 -2.71 -13.88 5.58
N ARG A 164 -3.85 -13.37 5.07
CA ARG A 164 -3.86 -12.29 4.05
C ARG A 164 -4.21 -10.90 4.60
N PHE A 165 -4.20 -10.69 5.92
CA PHE A 165 -4.61 -9.41 6.52
C PHE A 165 -3.43 -8.53 6.95
N HIS A 166 -3.44 -7.26 6.54
CA HIS A 166 -2.58 -6.21 7.08
C HIS A 166 -3.44 -5.27 7.94
N ILE A 167 -3.38 -5.39 9.28
CA ILE A 167 -4.10 -4.53 10.26
C ILE A 167 -3.16 -3.48 10.83
#